data_AF-L2GMW1-F1
#
_entry.id   AF-L2GMW1-F1
#
_cell.length_a   1.000
_cell.length_b   1.000
_cell.length_c   1.000
_cell.angle_alpha   90.00
_cell.angle_beta   90.00
_cell.angle_gamma   90.00
#
_symmetry.space_group_name_H-M   'P 1'
#
loop_
_entity.id
_entity.type
_entity.pdbx_description
1 polymer ?
#
loop_
_entity_poly.entity_id
_entity_poly.type
_entity_poly.pdbx_seq_one_letter_code
_entity_poly.pdbx_strand_id
1 'polypeptide(L)'
;MNKLVCRNLYVYTCIPLTKEGIMRKFLLVKGHYNIEKIAEIGGKAHAITDEGTFKLRDNPHSNSFLLSSTLDCSIAGSVLKVLEMSQMDLKELCDSIPFSEISNIRLVSFENMIKKDALADFSKKYYLFLVGSSLAKLKYKEIVKIIMYLQTLSSPKDFALYSNNSYSVELAEWIVNTFIGSSYELGLFILLDCLENDRLDSFIAEWKSRDLYDIDLKGFLNSFVLDSLMLDRREKVKIKGYLSKLV
;
A
#
# COMPACT_ATOMS: atom_id res chain seq x y z
N MET A 1 -53.78 10.04 12.96
CA MET A 1 -52.87 9.75 11.83
C MET A 1 -51.45 10.08 12.25
N ASN A 2 -50.60 9.07 12.46
CA ASN A 2 -49.19 9.29 12.76
C ASN A 2 -48.46 9.64 11.46
N LYS A 3 -48.00 10.89 11.33
CA LYS A 3 -47.10 11.30 10.24
C LYS A 3 -45.74 10.64 10.49
N LEU A 4 -45.38 9.67 9.66
CA LEU A 4 -43.99 9.22 9.52
C LEU A 4 -43.18 10.38 8.95
N VAL A 5 -42.47 11.09 9.82
CA VAL A 5 -41.50 12.11 9.40
C VAL A 5 -40.23 11.38 9.00
N CYS A 6 -40.06 11.15 7.69
CA CYS A 6 -38.82 10.61 7.15
C CYS A 6 -37.75 11.71 7.23
N ARG A 7 -36.93 11.70 8.29
CA ARG A 7 -36.03 12.82 8.61
C ARG A 7 -34.78 12.89 7.73
N ASN A 8 -34.43 11.82 7.02
CA ASN A 8 -33.31 11.82 6.07
C ASN A 8 -33.56 10.75 4.98
N LEU A 9 -33.57 11.17 3.71
CA LEU A 9 -33.52 10.26 2.57
C LEU A 9 -32.05 9.98 2.25
N TYR A 10 -31.62 8.73 2.31
CA TYR A 10 -30.28 8.32 1.93
C TYR A 10 -30.38 7.32 0.78
N VAL A 11 -29.54 7.50 -0.24
CA VAL A 11 -29.39 6.54 -1.34
C VAL A 11 -28.46 5.44 -0.85
N TYR A 12 -28.84 4.18 -1.11
CA TYR A 12 -28.02 3.02 -0.77
C TYR A 12 -27.88 2.10 -1.98
N THR A 13 -26.66 1.61 -2.22
CA THR A 13 -26.42 0.43 -3.06
C THR A 13 -26.74 -0.82 -2.24
N CYS A 14 -27.57 -1.70 -2.78
CA CYS A 14 -28.02 -2.93 -2.12
C CYS A 14 -27.25 -4.13 -2.67
N ILE A 15 -26.50 -4.82 -1.81
CA ILE A 15 -25.75 -6.02 -2.19
C ILE A 15 -26.47 -7.26 -1.62
N PRO A 16 -27.07 -8.11 -2.46
CA PRO A 16 -27.72 -9.34 -2.01
C PRO A 16 -26.66 -10.39 -1.63
N LEU A 17 -26.76 -10.94 -0.42
CA LEU A 17 -26.01 -12.13 -0.03
C LEU A 17 -26.90 -13.35 -0.25
N THR A 18 -26.52 -14.20 -1.20
CA THR A 18 -27.17 -15.49 -1.42
C THR A 18 -26.36 -16.59 -0.72
N LYS A 19 -27.04 -17.34 0.14
CA LYS A 19 -26.66 -18.71 0.50
C LYS A 19 -27.86 -19.59 0.17
N GLU A 20 -27.62 -20.73 -0.45
CA GLU A 20 -28.65 -21.65 -0.97
C GLU A 20 -29.87 -21.75 -0.04
N GLY A 21 -31.03 -21.28 -0.52
CA GLY A 21 -32.33 -21.62 0.05
C GLY A 21 -32.91 -20.80 1.20
N ILE A 22 -32.23 -19.82 1.82
CA ILE A 22 -32.80 -19.09 2.98
C ILE A 22 -32.50 -17.58 2.93
N MET A 23 -33.54 -16.77 3.21
CA MET A 23 -33.60 -15.30 3.37
C MET A 23 -32.42 -14.48 2.81
N ARG A 24 -32.72 -13.67 1.78
CA ARG A 24 -31.81 -12.63 1.25
C ARG A 24 -31.41 -11.68 2.38
N LYS A 25 -30.15 -11.78 2.81
CA LYS A 25 -29.50 -10.83 3.70
C LYS A 25 -28.92 -9.71 2.85
N PHE A 26 -29.16 -8.46 3.22
CA PHE A 26 -28.70 -7.30 2.45
C PHE A 26 -27.62 -6.54 3.21
N LEU A 27 -26.56 -6.15 2.47
CA LEU A 27 -25.66 -5.08 2.89
C LEU A 27 -26.10 -3.79 2.20
N LEU A 28 -26.30 -2.74 2.98
CA LEU A 28 -26.60 -1.41 2.45
C LEU A 28 -25.33 -0.57 2.49
N VAL A 29 -24.89 -0.10 1.34
CA VAL A 29 -23.74 0.79 1.23
C VAL A 29 -24.23 2.20 0.94
N LYS A 30 -23.95 3.16 1.83
CA LYS A 30 -24.44 4.54 1.69
C LYS A 30 -23.79 5.22 0.49
N GLY A 31 -24.60 5.73 -0.44
CA GLY A 31 -24.18 6.34 -1.69
C GLY A 31 -24.78 5.66 -2.92
N HIS A 32 -24.43 6.16 -4.11
CA HIS A 32 -24.80 5.58 -5.40
C HIS A 32 -23.55 5.05 -6.09
N TYR A 33 -23.16 3.83 -5.73
CA TYR A 33 -21.96 3.18 -6.24
C TYR A 33 -22.31 1.97 -7.08
N ASN A 34 -21.63 1.81 -8.22
CA ASN A 34 -21.64 0.57 -8.97
C ASN A 34 -20.59 -0.38 -8.40
N ILE A 35 -20.98 -1.19 -7.43
CA ILE A 35 -20.05 -2.12 -6.76
C ILE A 35 -19.91 -3.38 -7.61
N GLU A 36 -18.75 -3.54 -8.22
CA GLU A 36 -18.43 -4.68 -9.07
C GLU A 36 -18.06 -5.92 -8.24
N LYS A 37 -17.31 -5.71 -7.15
CA LYS A 37 -16.78 -6.80 -6.32
C LYS A 37 -16.46 -6.34 -4.89
N ILE A 38 -16.53 -7.27 -3.95
CA ILE A 38 -15.95 -7.12 -2.60
C ILE A 38 -14.68 -7.98 -2.51
N ALA A 39 -13.58 -7.38 -2.04
CA ALA A 39 -12.28 -8.04 -1.88
C ALA A 39 -11.73 -7.85 -0.46
N GLU A 40 -10.94 -8.81 0.02
CA GLU A 40 -10.23 -8.70 1.28
C GLU A 40 -8.78 -8.27 1.03
N ILE A 41 -8.36 -7.16 1.65
CA ILE A 41 -6.98 -6.64 1.60
C ILE A 41 -6.52 -6.43 3.03
N GLY A 42 -5.39 -7.02 3.42
CA GLY A 42 -4.82 -6.83 4.76
C GLY A 42 -5.80 -7.19 5.89
N GLY A 43 -6.62 -8.23 5.70
CA GLY A 43 -7.62 -8.66 6.68
C GLY A 43 -8.86 -7.77 6.78
N LYS A 44 -9.07 -6.85 5.83
CA LYS A 44 -10.21 -5.90 5.82
C LYS A 44 -10.97 -5.96 4.50
N ALA A 45 -12.29 -5.81 4.57
CA ALA A 45 -13.17 -5.81 3.40
C ALA A 45 -13.15 -4.45 2.67
N HIS A 46 -13.08 -4.51 1.34
CA HIS A 46 -13.07 -3.37 0.44
C HIS A 46 -14.09 -3.58 -0.68
N ALA A 47 -14.73 -2.49 -1.13
CA ALA A 47 -15.57 -2.46 -2.32
C ALA A 47 -14.75 -1.93 -3.50
N ILE A 48 -14.83 -2.64 -4.63
CA ILE A 48 -14.27 -2.23 -5.91
C ILE A 48 -15.42 -1.69 -6.75
N THR A 49 -15.25 -0.47 -7.28
CA THR A 49 -16.17 0.18 -8.19
C THR A 49 -15.43 0.67 -9.43
N ASP A 50 -16.18 1.14 -10.42
CA ASP A 50 -15.69 1.86 -11.59
C ASP A 50 -14.89 3.14 -11.25
N GLU A 51 -15.24 3.78 -10.13
CA GLU A 51 -14.57 4.96 -9.60
C GLU A 51 -13.29 4.65 -8.79
N GLY A 52 -13.14 3.43 -8.28
CA GLY A 52 -11.95 2.97 -7.57
C GLY A 52 -12.21 2.00 -6.42
N THR A 53 -11.21 1.85 -5.55
CA THR A 53 -11.32 0.99 -4.36
C THR A 53 -11.62 1.79 -3.12
N PHE A 54 -12.61 1.33 -2.36
CA PHE A 54 -13.08 1.95 -1.14
C PHE A 54 -13.07 0.96 0.02
N LYS A 55 -12.69 1.45 1.19
CA LYS A 55 -12.77 0.71 2.44
C LYS A 55 -14.22 0.69 2.91
N LEU A 56 -14.70 -0.50 3.28
CA LEU A 56 -16.01 -0.66 3.89
C LEU A 56 -15.87 -0.52 5.41
N ARG A 57 -16.63 0.39 5.99
CA ARG A 57 -16.68 0.60 7.44
C ARG A 57 -18.09 0.43 7.95
N ASP A 58 -18.21 -0.15 9.12
CA ASP A 58 -19.48 -0.30 9.80
C ASP A 58 -20.06 1.06 10.14
N ASN A 59 -21.32 1.28 9.75
CA ASN A 59 -22.08 2.42 10.20
C ASN A 59 -22.89 2.00 11.43
N PRO A 60 -22.61 2.55 12.63
CA PRO A 60 -23.26 2.14 13.87
C PRO A 60 -24.74 2.54 13.95
N HIS A 61 -25.28 3.30 13.00
CA HIS A 61 -26.69 3.69 12.99
C HIS A 61 -27.58 2.55 12.47
N SER A 62 -27.85 1.54 13.30
CA SER A 62 -28.87 0.51 13.02
C SER A 62 -30.22 0.93 13.59
N ASN A 63 -31.02 1.65 12.80
CA ASN A 63 -32.47 1.69 13.01
C ASN A 63 -33.13 1.17 11.72
N SER A 64 -34.25 0.49 11.87
CA SER A 64 -35.00 -0.18 10.80
C SER A 64 -35.07 0.65 9.50
N PHE A 65 -34.76 0.02 8.36
CA PHE A 65 -34.77 0.68 7.05
C PHE A 65 -36.09 0.40 6.30
N LEU A 66 -36.63 1.46 5.70
CA LEU A 66 -37.67 1.35 4.66
C LEU A 66 -36.94 1.40 3.31
N LEU A 67 -37.02 0.31 2.55
CA LEU A 67 -36.51 0.28 1.18
C LEU A 67 -37.66 0.59 0.21
N SER A 68 -37.52 1.66 -0.57
CA SER A 68 -38.43 1.97 -1.66
C SER A 68 -37.71 1.72 -2.98
N SER A 69 -38.22 0.81 -3.81
CA SER A 69 -38.04 0.94 -5.26
C SER A 69 -39.15 1.87 -5.78
N THR A 70 -38.99 2.38 -6.99
CA THR A 70 -39.71 3.52 -7.57
C THR A 70 -41.25 3.49 -7.53
N LEU A 71 -41.90 2.39 -7.11
CA LEU A 71 -43.36 2.30 -6.95
C LEU A 71 -43.84 1.52 -5.70
N ASP A 72 -42.97 0.87 -4.91
CA ASP A 72 -43.37 0.06 -3.74
C ASP A 72 -42.40 0.24 -2.55
N CYS A 73 -42.96 0.50 -1.37
CA CYS A 73 -42.21 0.57 -0.11
C CYS A 73 -42.32 -0.78 0.62
N SER A 74 -41.19 -1.46 0.84
CA SER A 74 -41.12 -2.67 1.65
C SER A 74 -40.25 -2.44 2.89
N ILE A 75 -40.73 -2.88 4.04
CA ILE A 75 -39.91 -2.92 5.25
C ILE A 75 -38.91 -4.05 5.07
N ALA A 76 -37.63 -3.70 4.95
CA ALA A 76 -36.57 -4.70 4.90
C ALA A 76 -36.28 -5.18 6.33
N GLY A 77 -36.95 -6.25 6.75
CA GLY A 77 -36.69 -6.90 8.04
C GLY A 77 -35.28 -7.50 8.19
N SER A 78 -34.51 -7.58 7.09
CA SER A 78 -33.29 -8.40 6.97
C SER A 78 -32.05 -7.62 6.52
N VAL A 79 -31.92 -6.34 6.90
CA VAL A 79 -30.67 -5.58 6.71
C VAL A 79 -29.65 -6.08 7.74
N LEU A 80 -28.57 -6.72 7.28
CA LEU A 80 -27.51 -7.20 8.17
C LEU A 80 -26.65 -6.05 8.72
N LYS A 81 -26.33 -5.11 7.83
CA LYS A 81 -25.33 -4.07 8.11
C LYS A 81 -25.47 -2.91 7.16
N VAL A 82 -25.24 -1.71 7.69
CA VAL A 82 -25.00 -0.52 6.88
C VAL A 82 -23.52 -0.24 6.87
N LEU A 83 -23.02 0.07 5.69
CA LEU A 83 -21.61 0.33 5.43
C LEU A 83 -21.45 1.73 4.84
N GLU A 84 -20.41 2.43 5.27
CA GLU A 84 -19.92 3.63 4.59
C GLU A 84 -18.65 3.31 3.83
N MET A 85 -18.51 3.93 2.66
CA MET A 85 -17.30 3.86 1.83
C MET A 85 -16.43 5.07 2.13
N SER A 86 -15.15 4.82 2.37
CA SER A 86 -14.11 5.84 2.36
C SER A 86 -13.07 5.46 1.30
N GLN A 87 -12.65 6.42 0.48
CA GLN A 87 -11.61 6.17 -0.53
C GLN A 87 -10.38 5.56 0.15
N MET A 88 -9.83 4.52 -0.46
CA MET A 88 -8.66 3.85 0.10
C MET A 88 -7.44 4.76 0.03
N ASP A 89 -6.76 4.94 1.17
CA ASP A 89 -5.49 5.65 1.23
C ASP A 89 -4.38 4.74 0.68
N LEU A 90 -3.60 5.24 -0.29
CA LEU A 90 -2.46 4.54 -0.86
C LEU A 90 -1.42 4.16 0.20
N LYS A 91 -1.27 4.96 1.27
CA LYS A 91 -0.38 4.61 2.37
C LYS A 91 -0.90 3.41 3.15
N GLU A 92 -2.19 3.41 3.53
CA GLU A 92 -2.84 2.26 4.19
C GLU A 92 -2.71 0.99 3.34
N LEU A 93 -2.80 1.13 2.01
CA LEU A 93 -2.57 0.04 1.07
C LEU A 93 -1.14 -0.49 1.15
N CYS A 94 -0.14 0.39 1.08
CA CYS A 94 1.27 0.01 1.17
C CYS A 94 1.57 -0.71 2.49
N ASP A 95 0.99 -0.23 3.60
CA ASP A 95 1.16 -0.80 4.93
C ASP A 95 0.50 -2.18 5.07
N SER A 96 -0.47 -2.51 4.21
CA SER A 96 -1.11 -3.83 4.17
C SER A 96 -0.31 -4.90 3.44
N ILE A 97 0.69 -4.51 2.64
CA ILE A 97 1.55 -5.45 1.90
C ILE A 97 2.63 -5.97 2.86
N PRO A 98 2.71 -7.29 3.11
CA PRO A 98 3.69 -7.84 4.01
C PRO A 98 5.11 -7.72 3.44
N PHE A 99 6.07 -7.43 4.30
CA PHE A 99 7.48 -7.50 3.94
C PHE A 99 7.89 -8.92 3.56
N SER A 100 8.69 -8.99 2.50
CA SER A 100 9.20 -10.23 1.91
C SER A 100 10.71 -10.24 1.84
N GLU A 101 11.28 -11.43 1.87
CA GLU A 101 12.68 -11.66 1.51
C GLU A 101 12.76 -11.99 0.01
N ILE A 102 13.90 -11.72 -0.63
CA ILE A 102 14.05 -12.01 -2.05
C ILE A 102 13.95 -13.51 -2.34
N SER A 103 14.39 -14.36 -1.40
CA SER A 103 14.23 -15.81 -1.46
C SER A 103 12.78 -16.29 -1.32
N ASN A 104 11.87 -15.45 -0.85
CA ASN A 104 10.47 -15.79 -0.59
C ASN A 104 9.56 -14.57 -0.78
N ILE A 105 9.39 -14.15 -2.04
CA ILE A 105 8.58 -12.99 -2.41
C ILE A 105 7.09 -13.33 -2.26
N ARG A 106 6.39 -12.57 -1.41
CA ARG A 106 4.93 -12.68 -1.23
C ARG A 106 4.25 -11.61 -2.07
N LEU A 107 3.68 -12.03 -3.19
CA LEU A 107 2.90 -11.17 -4.07
C LEU A 107 1.48 -10.99 -3.54
N VAL A 108 1.01 -9.74 -3.52
CA VAL A 108 -0.38 -9.37 -3.23
C VAL A 108 -1.00 -8.82 -4.50
N SER A 109 -2.06 -9.46 -4.98
CA SER A 109 -2.77 -9.02 -6.19
C SER A 109 -3.64 -7.80 -5.89
N PHE A 110 -3.52 -6.78 -6.74
CA PHE A 110 -4.33 -5.57 -6.76
C PHE A 110 -5.16 -5.48 -8.05
N GLU A 111 -5.47 -6.63 -8.65
CA GLU A 111 -6.27 -6.70 -9.87
C GLU A 111 -7.59 -5.94 -9.72
N ASN A 112 -7.82 -5.01 -10.65
CA ASN A 112 -8.98 -4.11 -10.70
C ASN A 112 -9.13 -3.16 -9.50
N MET A 113 -8.14 -3.08 -8.60
CA MET A 113 -8.22 -2.22 -7.41
C MET A 113 -7.68 -0.80 -7.68
N ILE A 114 -6.68 -0.70 -8.55
CA ILE A 114 -6.03 0.55 -8.95
C ILE A 114 -5.89 0.53 -10.48
N LYS A 115 -6.12 1.67 -11.15
CA LYS A 115 -5.84 1.83 -12.58
C LYS A 115 -4.37 1.53 -12.86
N LYS A 116 -4.05 0.87 -13.97
CA LYS A 116 -2.67 0.41 -14.29
C LYS A 116 -1.62 1.52 -14.16
N ASP A 117 -1.91 2.70 -14.67
CA ASP A 117 -0.96 3.83 -14.60
C ASP A 117 -0.72 4.28 -13.16
N ALA A 118 -1.79 4.39 -12.37
CA ALA A 118 -1.70 4.72 -10.95
C ALA A 118 -1.01 3.61 -10.12
N LEU A 119 -1.09 2.35 -10.55
CA LEU A 119 -0.41 1.22 -9.92
C LEU A 119 1.11 1.28 -10.15
N ALA A 120 1.53 1.65 -11.37
CA ALA A 120 2.95 1.81 -11.71
C ALA A 120 3.57 3.03 -10.99
N ASP A 121 2.85 4.14 -10.89
CA ASP A 121 3.31 5.30 -10.12
C ASP A 121 3.38 4.97 -8.62
N PHE A 122 2.37 4.26 -8.11
CA PHE A 122 2.35 3.78 -6.72
C PHE A 122 3.54 2.86 -6.43
N SER A 123 3.85 1.91 -7.30
CA SER A 123 4.95 0.96 -7.09
C SER A 123 6.31 1.68 -7.04
N LYS A 124 6.56 2.62 -7.96
CA LYS A 124 7.78 3.45 -7.95
C LYS A 124 7.89 4.29 -6.68
N LYS A 125 6.80 4.95 -6.29
CA LYS A 125 6.76 5.86 -5.15
C LYS A 125 7.08 5.20 -3.80
N TYR A 126 6.72 3.91 -3.66
CA TYR A 126 6.92 3.14 -2.44
C TYR A 126 8.00 2.05 -2.57
N TYR A 127 8.78 2.04 -3.66
CA TYR A 127 9.80 1.03 -3.96
C TYR A 127 9.26 -0.41 -3.85
N LEU A 128 8.07 -0.63 -4.43
CA LEU A 128 7.41 -1.93 -4.46
C LEU A 128 7.75 -2.67 -5.75
N PHE A 129 8.01 -3.96 -5.63
CA PHE A 129 8.19 -4.85 -6.77
C PHE A 129 6.83 -5.12 -7.41
N LEU A 130 6.66 -4.76 -8.69
CA LEU A 130 5.42 -4.92 -9.45
C LEU A 130 5.60 -6.00 -10.52
N VAL A 131 4.72 -7.00 -10.51
CA VAL A 131 4.61 -8.03 -11.56
C VAL A 131 3.14 -8.16 -11.97
N GLY A 132 2.84 -7.79 -13.21
CA GLY A 132 1.46 -7.74 -13.70
C GLY A 132 0.60 -6.76 -12.89
N SER A 133 -0.38 -7.27 -12.16
CA SER A 133 -1.23 -6.51 -11.23
C SER A 133 -0.91 -6.77 -9.75
N SER A 134 0.20 -7.46 -9.46
CA SER A 134 0.60 -7.85 -8.10
C SER A 134 1.81 -7.07 -7.60
N LEU A 135 1.81 -6.74 -6.32
CA LEU A 135 2.90 -6.02 -5.66
C LEU A 135 3.53 -6.85 -4.56
N ALA A 136 4.83 -6.67 -4.34
CA ALA A 136 5.55 -7.14 -3.17
C ALA A 136 6.39 -6.01 -2.55
N LYS A 137 6.48 -6.02 -1.22
CA LYS A 137 7.33 -5.12 -0.44
C LYS A 137 8.54 -5.90 0.05
N LEU A 138 9.76 -5.47 -0.32
CA LEU A 138 10.99 -6.12 0.13
C LEU A 138 11.47 -5.49 1.44
N LYS A 139 12.05 -6.30 2.32
CA LYS A 139 12.74 -5.80 3.53
C LYS A 139 13.87 -4.85 3.15
N TYR A 140 14.06 -3.77 3.90
CA TYR A 140 15.11 -2.79 3.60
C TYR A 140 16.51 -3.41 3.60
N LYS A 141 16.81 -4.32 4.53
CA LYS A 141 18.06 -5.12 4.50
C LYS A 141 18.32 -5.84 3.18
N GLU A 142 17.28 -6.34 2.50
CA GLU A 142 17.44 -7.01 1.21
C GLU A 142 17.74 -6.00 0.10
N ILE A 143 17.08 -4.82 0.13
CA ILE A 143 17.37 -3.71 -0.78
C ILE A 143 18.81 -3.20 -0.60
N VAL A 144 19.30 -3.12 0.64
CA VAL A 144 20.70 -2.77 0.95
C VAL A 144 21.67 -3.72 0.25
N LYS A 145 21.44 -5.05 0.32
CA LYS A 145 22.29 -6.04 -0.38
C LYS A 145 22.27 -5.85 -1.88
N ILE A 146 21.11 -5.56 -2.47
CA ILE A 146 20.95 -5.30 -3.91
C ILE A 146 21.79 -4.08 -4.31
N ILE A 147 21.65 -2.96 -3.59
CA ILE A 147 22.36 -1.71 -3.89
C ILE A 147 23.87 -1.90 -3.75
N MET A 148 24.33 -2.57 -2.70
CA MET A 148 25.76 -2.89 -2.53
C MET A 148 26.27 -3.72 -3.72
N TYR A 149 25.50 -4.70 -4.19
CA TYR A 149 25.90 -5.47 -5.35
C TYR A 149 25.94 -4.63 -6.64
N LEU A 150 24.94 -3.76 -6.86
CA LEU A 150 24.93 -2.83 -7.99
C LEU A 150 26.18 -1.93 -8.02
N GLN A 151 26.67 -1.49 -6.86
CA GLN A 151 27.90 -0.68 -6.75
C GLN A 151 29.17 -1.42 -7.19
N THR A 152 29.17 -2.76 -7.13
CA THR A 152 30.31 -3.57 -7.61
C THR A 152 30.31 -3.76 -9.13
N LEU A 153 29.21 -3.41 -9.80
CA LEU A 153 29.04 -3.58 -11.22
C LEU A 153 29.44 -2.29 -11.96
N SER A 154 30.02 -2.46 -13.15
CA SER A 154 30.38 -1.33 -14.03
C SER A 154 29.14 -0.62 -14.59
N SER A 155 28.01 -1.33 -14.69
CA SER A 155 26.72 -0.81 -15.16
C SER A 155 25.56 -1.55 -14.50
N PRO A 156 24.44 -0.89 -14.17
CA PRO A 156 23.22 -1.57 -13.72
C PRO A 156 22.73 -2.62 -14.73
N LYS A 157 22.98 -2.46 -16.03
CA LYS A 157 22.62 -3.48 -17.04
C LYS A 157 23.41 -4.78 -16.91
N ASP A 158 24.59 -4.73 -16.29
CA ASP A 158 25.38 -5.92 -16.01
C ASP A 158 24.71 -6.78 -14.93
N PHE A 159 23.85 -6.19 -14.11
CA PHE A 159 23.11 -6.92 -13.08
C PHE A 159 22.31 -8.06 -13.70
N ALA A 160 21.57 -7.78 -14.78
CA ALA A 160 20.77 -8.78 -15.51
C ALA A 160 21.61 -9.95 -16.06
N LEU A 161 22.86 -9.67 -16.46
CA LEU A 161 23.79 -10.68 -16.99
C LEU A 161 24.32 -11.60 -15.89
N TYR A 162 24.65 -11.05 -14.73
CA TYR A 162 25.20 -11.80 -13.60
C TYR A 162 24.12 -12.38 -12.66
N SER A 163 22.86 -11.92 -12.78
CA SER A 163 21.72 -12.35 -11.96
C SER A 163 20.99 -13.60 -12.46
N ASN A 164 21.30 -14.07 -13.68
CA ASN A 164 20.50 -15.08 -14.41
C ASN A 164 20.26 -16.41 -13.65
N ASN A 165 21.01 -16.68 -12.57
CA ASN A 165 20.83 -17.87 -11.72
C ASN A 165 20.30 -17.58 -10.30
N SER A 166 20.11 -16.31 -9.91
CA SER A 166 19.77 -15.93 -8.52
C SER A 166 18.45 -15.18 -8.39
N TYR A 167 17.94 -14.59 -9.49
CA TYR A 167 16.73 -13.77 -9.48
C TYR A 167 15.86 -14.11 -10.71
N SER A 168 14.55 -13.90 -10.61
CA SER A 168 13.68 -13.96 -11.79
C SER A 168 13.98 -12.80 -12.74
N VAL A 169 13.65 -12.96 -14.03
CA VAL A 169 13.86 -11.93 -15.05
C VAL A 169 13.14 -10.63 -14.67
N GLU A 170 11.90 -10.73 -14.21
CA GLU A 170 11.08 -9.58 -13.82
C GLU A 170 11.68 -8.84 -12.62
N LEU A 171 12.22 -9.58 -11.65
CA LEU A 171 12.87 -8.99 -10.48
C LEU A 171 14.17 -8.28 -10.87
N ALA A 172 14.97 -8.89 -11.74
CA ALA A 172 16.19 -8.26 -12.26
C ALA A 172 15.87 -6.98 -13.04
N GLU A 173 14.88 -7.01 -13.93
CA GLU A 173 14.42 -5.83 -14.67
C GLU A 173 13.92 -4.74 -13.74
N TRP A 174 13.13 -5.09 -12.73
CA TRP A 174 12.66 -4.13 -11.73
C TRP A 174 13.82 -3.49 -10.97
N ILE A 175 14.82 -4.27 -10.54
CA ILE A 175 15.99 -3.75 -9.83
C ILE A 175 16.72 -2.72 -10.69
N VAL A 176 17.03 -3.07 -11.94
CA VAL A 176 17.78 -2.20 -12.87
C VAL A 176 17.02 -0.92 -13.20
N ASN A 177 15.69 -0.97 -13.25
CA ASN A 177 14.85 0.19 -13.54
C ASN A 177 14.54 1.06 -12.30
N THR A 178 14.73 0.52 -11.09
CA THR A 178 14.33 1.18 -9.84
C THR A 178 15.51 1.82 -9.12
N PHE A 179 16.65 1.13 -9.08
CA PHE A 179 17.80 1.53 -8.28
C PHE A 179 18.95 2.03 -9.16
N ILE A 180 19.58 3.11 -8.71
CA ILE A 180 20.73 3.71 -9.40
C ILE A 180 22.03 3.11 -8.84
N GLY A 181 22.02 2.64 -7.60
CA GLY A 181 23.21 2.09 -6.95
C GLY A 181 24.11 3.15 -6.34
N SER A 182 23.59 4.33 -5.97
CA SER A 182 24.42 5.39 -5.38
C SER A 182 24.66 5.19 -3.87
N SER A 183 25.76 5.73 -3.33
CA SER A 183 26.01 5.68 -1.87
C SER A 183 24.92 6.41 -1.06
N TYR A 184 24.30 7.46 -1.62
CA TYR A 184 23.14 8.11 -1.00
C TYR A 184 21.92 7.17 -0.94
N GLU A 185 21.68 6.39 -1.99
CA GLU A 185 20.60 5.40 -2.02
C GLU A 185 20.88 4.26 -1.01
N LEU A 186 22.12 3.75 -0.98
CA LEU A 186 22.55 2.77 0.02
C LEU A 186 22.28 3.27 1.44
N GLY A 187 22.74 4.50 1.70
CA GLY A 187 22.56 5.19 2.95
C GLY A 187 21.12 5.31 3.42
N LEU A 188 20.24 5.67 2.49
CA LEU A 188 18.82 5.78 2.75
C LEU A 188 18.25 4.45 3.23
N PHE A 189 18.52 3.36 2.52
CA PHE A 189 17.97 2.06 2.87
C PHE A 189 18.60 1.47 4.13
N ILE A 190 19.86 1.79 4.46
CA ILE A 190 20.44 1.48 5.78
C ILE A 190 19.71 2.24 6.89
N LEU A 191 19.43 3.53 6.69
CA LEU A 191 18.72 4.35 7.67
C LEU A 191 17.28 3.84 7.90
N LEU A 192 16.60 3.45 6.83
CA LEU A 192 15.26 2.86 6.90
C LEU A 192 15.25 1.50 7.60
N ASP A 193 16.24 0.64 7.33
CA ASP A 193 16.40 -0.62 8.06
C ASP A 193 16.66 -0.37 9.55
N CYS A 194 17.52 0.58 9.88
CA CYS A 194 17.78 0.97 11.26
C CYS A 194 16.53 1.56 11.93
N LEU A 195 15.73 2.34 11.20
CA LEU A 195 14.47 2.89 11.70
C LEU A 195 13.44 1.80 11.97
N GLU A 196 13.24 0.88 11.03
CA GLU A 196 12.27 -0.23 11.13
C GLU A 196 12.60 -1.15 12.32
N ASN A 197 13.88 -1.31 12.64
CA ASN A 197 14.33 -2.15 13.75
C ASN A 197 14.58 -1.37 15.06
N ASP A 198 14.21 -0.08 15.14
CA ASP A 198 14.47 0.80 16.30
C ASP A 198 15.95 0.83 16.74
N ARG A 199 16.87 0.75 15.77
CA ARG A 199 18.33 0.80 15.95
C ARG A 199 18.97 2.00 15.24
N LEU A 200 18.31 3.16 15.23
CA LEU A 200 18.81 4.36 14.54
C LEU A 200 20.25 4.72 14.91
N ASP A 201 20.65 4.58 16.17
CA ASP A 201 22.01 4.88 16.64
C ASP A 201 23.07 3.97 15.98
N SER A 202 22.68 2.82 15.42
CA SER A 202 23.57 1.92 14.68
C SER A 202 23.86 2.41 13.26
N PHE A 203 23.11 3.39 12.74
CA PHE A 203 23.18 3.83 11.35
C PHE A 203 24.60 4.20 10.89
N ILE A 204 25.32 5.01 11.65
CA ILE A 204 26.68 5.44 11.28
C ILE A 204 27.64 4.25 11.25
N ALA A 205 27.54 3.34 12.21
CA ALA A 205 28.38 2.15 12.26
C ALA A 205 28.05 1.20 11.10
N GLU A 206 26.76 0.96 10.82
CA GLU A 206 26.33 0.11 9.72
C GLU A 206 26.71 0.70 8.35
N TRP A 207 26.59 2.01 8.15
CA TRP A 207 27.05 2.66 6.93
C TRP A 207 28.56 2.48 6.74
N LYS A 208 29.36 2.88 7.73
CA LYS A 208 30.84 2.80 7.64
C LYS A 208 31.34 1.37 7.42
N SER A 209 30.60 0.37 7.87
CA SER A 209 30.94 -1.04 7.65
C SER A 209 30.64 -1.53 6.22
N ARG A 210 29.82 -0.80 5.46
CA ARG A 210 29.28 -1.23 4.15
C ARG A 210 29.72 -0.36 2.99
N ASP A 211 30.12 0.88 3.25
CA ASP A 211 30.59 1.82 2.22
C ASP A 211 32.11 1.88 2.16
N LEU A 212 32.63 2.18 0.97
CA LEU A 212 34.05 2.40 0.69
C LEU A 212 34.45 3.89 0.77
N TYR A 213 33.48 4.79 1.00
CA TYR A 213 33.69 6.25 1.00
C TYR A 213 33.16 6.95 2.27
N ASP A 214 33.67 8.16 2.54
CA ASP A 214 33.21 9.01 3.64
C ASP A 214 31.82 9.61 3.37
N ILE A 215 30.99 9.69 4.41
CA ILE A 215 29.61 10.17 4.32
C ILE A 215 29.56 11.70 4.27
N ASP A 216 29.05 12.27 3.18
CA ASP A 216 28.55 13.65 3.19
C ASP A 216 27.17 13.69 3.86
N LEU A 217 27.16 13.70 5.20
CA LEU A 217 25.93 13.73 6.01
C LEU A 217 25.10 14.98 5.72
N LYS A 218 25.76 16.09 5.39
CA LYS A 218 25.11 17.37 5.08
C LYS A 218 24.46 17.33 3.69
N GLY A 219 25.12 16.74 2.70
CA GLY A 219 24.55 16.44 1.40
C GLY A 219 23.40 15.44 1.49
N PHE A 220 23.54 14.38 2.31
CA PHE A 220 22.50 13.36 2.52
C PHE A 220 21.25 13.95 3.17
N LEU A 221 21.40 14.77 4.23
CA LEU A 221 20.29 15.47 4.90
C LEU A 221 19.52 16.42 3.95
N ASN A 222 20.24 17.07 3.04
CA ASN A 222 19.66 18.00 2.06
C ASN A 222 19.28 17.33 0.73
N SER A 223 19.51 16.02 0.60
CA SER A 223 19.26 15.31 -0.64
C SER A 223 17.75 15.13 -0.86
N PHE A 224 17.34 15.26 -2.14
CA PHE A 224 15.98 15.00 -2.59
C PHE A 224 15.50 13.57 -2.26
N VAL A 225 16.43 12.65 -2.01
CA VAL A 225 16.20 11.22 -1.76
C VAL A 225 15.40 10.97 -0.47
N LEU A 226 15.53 11.83 0.55
CA LEU A 226 14.72 11.73 1.77
C LEU A 226 13.28 12.22 1.57
N ASP A 227 13.10 13.23 0.71
CA ASP A 227 11.79 13.81 0.45
C ASP A 227 11.01 13.06 -0.64
N SER A 228 11.70 12.30 -1.51
CA SER A 228 11.10 11.46 -2.55
C SER A 228 10.34 10.25 -2.00
N LEU A 229 10.72 9.75 -0.82
CA LEU A 229 10.01 8.65 -0.16
C LEU A 229 8.70 9.11 0.51
N MET A 230 7.67 8.29 0.36
CA MET A 230 6.39 8.43 1.07
C MET A 230 6.43 7.82 2.48
N LEU A 231 7.36 8.31 3.30
CA LEU A 231 7.33 8.06 4.75
C LEU A 231 6.23 8.88 5.42
N ASP A 232 5.72 8.39 6.54
CA ASP A 232 4.79 9.16 7.35
C ASP A 232 5.47 10.41 7.94
N ARG A 233 4.67 11.40 8.35
CA ARG A 233 5.21 12.65 8.90
C ARG A 233 6.08 12.42 10.14
N ARG A 234 5.73 11.46 11.00
CA ARG A 234 6.46 11.16 12.24
C ARG A 234 7.82 10.52 11.93
N GLU A 235 7.86 9.58 10.99
CA GLU A 235 9.09 8.94 10.49
C GLU A 235 10.02 9.98 9.88
N LYS A 236 9.50 10.87 9.02
CA LYS A 236 10.29 11.97 8.43
C LYS A 236 10.86 12.88 9.51
N VAL A 237 10.08 13.23 10.52
CA VAL A 237 10.55 14.05 11.65
C VAL A 237 11.61 13.32 12.48
N LYS A 238 11.41 12.02 12.76
CA LYS A 238 12.38 11.18 13.51
C LYS A 238 13.71 11.09 12.76
N ILE A 239 13.67 10.82 11.45
CA ILE A 239 14.86 10.79 10.58
C ILE A 239 15.55 12.15 10.53
N LYS A 240 14.83 13.23 10.18
CA LYS A 240 15.43 14.57 10.06
C LYS A 240 16.03 15.01 11.39
N GLY A 241 15.32 14.81 12.50
CA GLY A 241 15.81 15.12 13.84
C GLY A 241 17.03 14.30 14.27
N TYR A 242 17.15 13.04 13.82
CA TYR A 242 18.34 12.22 14.04
C TYR A 242 19.53 12.71 13.20
N LEU A 243 19.34 12.88 11.90
CA LEU A 243 20.40 13.33 10.98
C LEU A 243 20.91 14.72 11.34
N SER A 244 20.05 15.65 11.76
CA SER A 244 20.48 16.99 12.21
C SER A 244 21.35 16.99 13.47
N LYS A 245 21.39 15.90 14.25
CA LYS A 245 22.33 15.76 15.39
C LYS A 245 23.70 15.25 14.95
N LEU A 246 23.78 14.66 13.76
CA LEU A 246 25.00 14.06 13.22
C LEU A 246 25.79 15.03 12.33
N VAL A 247 25.15 16.10 11.84
CA VAL A 247 25.75 17.20 11.06
C VAL A 247 26.22 18.29 12.02
#